data_AF-A0A4D4JRE2-F1
#
_entry.id   AF-A0A4D4JRE2-F1
#
_cell.length_a   1.000
_cell.length_b   1.000
_cell.length_c   1.000
_cell.angle_alpha   90.00
_cell.angle_beta   90.00
_cell.angle_gamma   90.00
#
_symmetry.space_group_name_H-M   'P 1'
#
loop_
_entity.id
_entity.type
_entity.pdbx_description
1 polymer ?
#
loop_
_entity_poly.entity_id
_entity_poly.type
_entity_poly.pdbx_seq_one_letter_code
_entity_poly.pdbx_strand_id
1 'polypeptide(L)'
;MPKIILHKGAIAAALLTAMAFARADWALPTGATADLGEGTASMGCSDLSVNGGTLALGAGGALVAARDVSTSAGSSLALNGGRLELAGQWAPTGPVSLGGGQVLRAASPGCLLAGPAGPLPLGGAAAPVPVPALSPWALALLTPVVLALARRRRRTPAQQP
;
A
#
# COMPACT_ATOMS: atom_id res chain seq x y z
N MET A 1 -35.26 5.43 43.92
CA MET A 1 -34.53 6.48 43.18
C MET A 1 -33.14 5.95 42.82
N PRO A 2 -32.86 5.57 41.56
CA PRO A 2 -31.59 4.98 41.18
C PRO A 2 -30.52 6.05 40.95
N LYS A 3 -29.32 5.80 41.49
CA LYS A 3 -28.16 6.68 41.46
C LYS A 3 -27.32 6.31 40.23
N ILE A 4 -27.35 7.15 39.19
CA ILE A 4 -26.58 6.96 37.96
C ILE A 4 -25.13 7.35 38.24
N ILE A 5 -24.25 6.36 38.39
CA ILE A 5 -22.81 6.54 38.54
C ILE A 5 -22.20 6.61 37.14
N LEU A 6 -21.98 7.83 36.65
CA LEU A 6 -21.36 8.10 35.35
C LEU A 6 -19.87 7.74 35.40
N HIS A 7 -19.49 6.67 34.71
CA HIS A 7 -18.12 6.14 34.68
C HIS A 7 -17.22 7.03 33.80
N LYS A 8 -16.51 7.98 34.42
CA LYS A 8 -15.53 8.88 33.78
C LYS A 8 -14.35 8.17 33.09
N GLY A 9 -14.16 6.86 33.32
CA GLY A 9 -13.03 6.08 32.78
C GLY A 9 -13.16 5.62 31.33
N ALA A 10 -14.36 5.62 30.75
CA ALA A 10 -14.58 5.03 29.42
C ALA A 10 -14.21 5.96 28.24
N ILE A 11 -14.07 7.27 28.47
CA ILE A 11 -13.87 8.24 27.39
C ILE A 11 -12.39 8.36 26.99
N ALA A 12 -11.46 8.11 27.91
CA ALA A 12 -10.02 8.26 27.64
C ALA A 12 -9.45 7.15 26.73
N ALA A 13 -10.04 5.95 26.73
CA ALA A 13 -9.54 4.82 25.93
C ALA A 13 -9.94 4.89 24.44
N ALA A 14 -10.97 5.67 24.08
CA ALA A 14 -11.46 5.76 22.71
C ALA A 14 -10.69 6.79 21.84
N LEU A 15 -9.95 7.72 22.46
CA LEU A 15 -9.24 8.79 21.76
C LEU A 15 -7.85 8.39 21.24
N LEU A 16 -7.25 7.29 21.71
CA LEU A 16 -5.93 6.84 21.25
C LEU A 16 -5.94 6.03 19.93
N THR A 17 -7.10 5.63 19.43
CA THR A 17 -7.21 4.77 18.22
C THR A 17 -7.37 5.53 16.90
N ALA A 18 -7.39 6.86 16.91
CA ALA A 18 -7.69 7.67 15.72
C ALA A 18 -6.51 8.48 15.17
N MET A 19 -5.27 8.09 15.48
CA MET A 19 -4.11 8.58 14.71
C MET A 19 -4.02 7.79 13.40
N ALA A 20 -5.01 7.99 12.54
CA ALA A 20 -4.85 7.65 11.13
C ALA A 20 -3.71 8.55 10.63
N PHE A 21 -2.56 7.95 10.34
CA PHE A 21 -1.54 8.62 9.56
C PHE A 21 -2.24 9.15 8.31
N ALA A 22 -2.32 10.47 8.16
CA ALA A 22 -2.75 11.06 6.91
C ALA A 22 -1.69 10.68 5.86
N ARG A 23 -1.95 9.62 5.11
CA ARG A 23 -1.11 9.18 4.00
C ARG A 23 -1.43 10.14 2.85
N ALA A 24 -0.47 10.98 2.50
CA ALA A 24 -0.61 11.89 1.37
C ALA A 24 -0.38 11.10 0.08
N ASP A 25 -1.39 10.34 -0.34
CA ASP A 25 -1.30 9.54 -1.56
C ASP A 25 -1.51 10.43 -2.79
N TRP A 26 -0.71 10.21 -3.83
CA TRP A 26 -0.88 10.92 -5.10
C TRP A 26 -1.69 10.08 -6.06
N ALA A 27 -2.95 10.49 -6.26
CA ALA A 27 -3.86 9.85 -7.20
C ALA A 27 -4.00 10.72 -8.46
N LEU A 28 -3.72 10.14 -9.62
CA LEU A 28 -4.03 10.74 -10.92
C LEU A 28 -5.32 10.12 -11.46
N PRO A 29 -6.47 10.83 -11.37
CA PRO A 29 -7.73 10.31 -11.90
C PRO A 29 -7.76 10.33 -13.43
N THR A 30 -8.85 9.80 -14.00
CA THR A 30 -9.08 9.75 -15.43
C THR A 30 -8.98 11.13 -16.07
N GLY A 31 -8.16 11.24 -17.12
CA GLY A 31 -7.94 12.49 -17.84
C GLY A 31 -7.02 13.49 -17.13
N ALA A 32 -6.55 13.20 -15.92
CA ALA A 32 -5.50 14.00 -15.29
C ALA A 32 -4.14 13.68 -15.91
N THR A 33 -3.33 14.72 -16.06
CA THR A 33 -1.94 14.60 -16.53
C THR A 33 -1.02 15.25 -15.53
N ALA A 34 0.04 14.55 -15.17
CA ALA A 34 1.18 15.12 -14.48
C ALA A 34 2.44 14.89 -15.31
N ASP A 35 3.17 15.96 -15.58
CA ASP A 35 4.44 15.92 -16.28
C ASP A 35 5.50 16.55 -15.39
N LEU A 36 6.50 15.76 -15.02
CA LEU A 36 7.62 16.22 -14.20
C LEU A 36 8.77 16.74 -15.06
N GLY A 37 8.76 16.56 -16.39
CA GLY A 37 9.87 16.95 -17.25
C GLY A 37 11.19 16.44 -16.69
N GLU A 38 12.16 17.33 -16.49
CA GLU A 38 13.47 17.02 -15.87
C GLU A 38 13.46 17.16 -14.33
N GLY A 39 12.32 17.51 -13.74
CA GLY A 39 12.16 17.78 -12.31
C GLY A 39 12.11 16.53 -11.45
N THR A 40 12.33 16.71 -10.14
CA THR A 40 12.24 15.64 -9.14
C THR A 40 11.09 15.88 -8.16
N ALA A 41 10.24 14.86 -7.97
CA ALA A 41 9.21 14.83 -6.94
C ALA A 41 9.50 13.71 -5.93
N SER A 42 9.46 14.03 -4.64
CA SER A 42 9.57 13.05 -3.56
C SER A 42 8.20 12.75 -2.98
N MET A 43 7.85 11.47 -2.94
CA MET A 43 6.59 10.98 -2.39
C MET A 43 6.62 10.79 -0.87
N GLY A 44 7.77 10.92 -0.21
CA GLY A 44 7.87 10.85 1.25
C GLY A 44 7.35 9.55 1.86
N CYS A 45 7.53 8.42 1.15
CA CYS A 45 6.93 7.13 1.46
C CYS A 45 5.39 7.12 1.37
N SER A 46 4.79 7.84 0.43
CA SER A 46 3.37 7.73 0.06
C SER A 46 3.15 6.92 -1.20
N ASP A 47 1.90 6.53 -1.47
CA ASP A 47 1.57 5.74 -2.65
C ASP A 47 1.32 6.62 -3.88
N LEU A 48 1.69 6.09 -5.04
CA LEU A 48 1.31 6.63 -6.34
C LEU A 48 0.24 5.71 -6.96
N SER A 49 -0.89 6.30 -7.32
CA SER A 49 -1.97 5.60 -8.00
C SER A 49 -2.38 6.32 -9.28
N VAL A 50 -2.12 5.72 -10.44
CA VAL A 50 -2.52 6.29 -11.73
C VAL A 50 -3.76 5.59 -12.24
N ASN A 51 -4.91 6.23 -12.04
CA ASN A 51 -6.25 5.66 -12.24
C ASN A 51 -6.89 6.23 -13.51
N GLY A 52 -6.39 5.84 -14.68
CA GLY A 52 -6.82 6.35 -15.98
C GLY A 52 -6.24 7.72 -16.35
N GLY A 53 -5.35 8.27 -15.51
CA GLY A 53 -4.55 9.45 -15.81
C GLY A 53 -3.22 9.12 -16.51
N THR A 54 -2.41 10.14 -16.72
CA THR A 54 -1.08 10.03 -17.34
C THR A 54 0.00 10.65 -16.45
N LEU A 55 1.06 9.88 -16.18
CA LEU A 55 2.29 10.40 -15.56
C LEU A 55 3.43 10.36 -16.57
N ALA A 56 4.06 11.51 -16.81
CA ALA A 56 5.25 11.65 -17.64
C ALA A 56 6.46 12.09 -16.80
N LEU A 57 7.58 11.43 -17.05
CA LEU A 57 8.91 11.76 -16.54
C LEU A 57 9.80 11.95 -17.77
N GLY A 58 10.34 13.15 -17.94
CA GLY A 58 11.30 13.45 -19.00
C GLY A 58 12.71 12.98 -18.66
N ALA A 59 13.65 13.20 -19.58
CA ALA A 59 15.05 12.85 -19.39
C ALA A 59 15.61 13.56 -18.14
N GLY A 60 16.15 12.81 -17.19
CA GLY A 60 16.62 13.37 -15.91
C GLY A 60 15.53 13.63 -14.87
N GLY A 61 14.25 13.55 -15.24
CA GLY A 61 13.13 13.64 -14.32
C GLY A 61 13.06 12.44 -13.38
N ALA A 62 12.64 12.65 -12.14
CA ALA A 62 12.57 11.60 -11.14
C ALA A 62 11.34 11.68 -10.24
N LEU A 63 10.70 10.54 -10.01
CA LEU A 63 9.77 10.36 -8.91
C LEU A 63 10.39 9.40 -7.91
N VAL A 64 10.66 9.87 -6.69
CA VAL A 64 11.42 9.12 -5.69
C VAL A 64 10.64 8.89 -4.41
N ALA A 65 11.11 7.94 -3.61
CA ALA A 65 10.53 7.61 -2.30
C ALA A 65 9.04 7.27 -2.35
N ALA A 66 8.55 6.67 -3.45
CA ALA A 66 7.21 6.09 -3.46
C ALA A 66 7.19 4.84 -2.57
N ARG A 67 6.10 4.63 -1.83
CA ARG A 67 5.88 3.36 -1.14
C ARG A 67 5.43 2.33 -2.16
N ASP A 68 4.18 2.38 -2.57
CA ASP A 68 3.62 1.49 -3.57
C ASP A 68 3.29 2.26 -4.85
N VAL A 69 3.38 1.60 -6.00
CA VAL A 69 2.95 2.18 -7.28
C VAL A 69 1.96 1.23 -7.94
N SER A 70 0.78 1.77 -8.22
CA SER A 70 -0.31 1.06 -8.87
C SER A 70 -0.81 1.85 -10.07
N THR A 71 -1.19 1.14 -11.12
CA THR A 71 -1.83 1.75 -12.28
C THR A 71 -3.06 0.95 -12.68
N SER A 72 -4.13 1.62 -13.11
CA SER A 72 -5.35 0.98 -13.58
C SER A 72 -5.35 0.81 -15.10
N ALA A 73 -6.31 0.06 -15.64
CA ALA A 73 -6.60 0.09 -17.06
C ALA A 73 -6.86 1.54 -17.53
N GLY A 74 -6.42 1.88 -18.75
CA GLY A 74 -6.55 3.22 -19.33
C GLY A 74 -5.55 4.26 -18.79
N SER A 75 -4.71 3.91 -17.83
CA SER A 75 -3.60 4.78 -17.39
C SER A 75 -2.41 4.73 -18.35
N SER A 76 -1.53 5.72 -18.28
CA SER A 76 -0.26 5.72 -19.02
C SER A 76 0.88 6.21 -18.12
N LEU A 77 1.98 5.45 -18.07
CA LEU A 77 3.26 5.89 -17.51
C LEU A 77 4.28 6.04 -18.64
N ALA A 78 4.79 7.25 -18.84
CA ALA A 78 5.86 7.55 -19.79
C ALA A 78 7.12 7.97 -19.03
N LEU A 79 8.17 7.13 -19.06
CA LEU A 79 9.40 7.42 -18.35
C LEU A 79 10.46 8.12 -19.18
N ASN A 80 10.33 8.29 -20.50
CA ASN A 80 11.15 9.10 -21.43
C ASN A 80 12.60 9.48 -21.00
N GLY A 81 13.39 8.55 -20.46
CA GLY A 81 14.76 8.80 -19.95
C GLY A 81 14.87 9.21 -18.47
N GLY A 82 13.75 9.42 -17.79
CA GLY A 82 13.59 9.62 -16.36
C GLY A 82 13.47 8.34 -15.54
N ARG A 83 13.28 8.52 -14.23
CA ARG A 83 13.41 7.46 -13.22
C ARG A 83 12.23 7.45 -12.26
N LEU A 84 11.70 6.25 -11.99
CA LEU A 84 10.72 6.04 -10.93
C LEU A 84 11.31 5.11 -9.87
N GLU A 85 11.33 5.54 -8.61
CA GLU A 85 11.82 4.75 -7.47
C GLU A 85 10.69 4.46 -6.47
N LEU A 86 10.54 3.19 -6.12
CA LEU A 86 9.62 2.76 -5.09
C LEU A 86 10.26 1.78 -4.10
N ALA A 87 9.74 1.71 -2.88
CA ALA A 87 10.20 0.77 -1.87
C ALA A 87 9.35 -0.52 -1.84
N GLY A 88 8.08 -0.43 -2.22
CA GLY A 88 7.01 -1.41 -2.00
C GLY A 88 6.48 -2.04 -3.29
N GLN A 89 5.20 -2.38 -3.35
CA GLN A 89 4.60 -3.12 -4.45
C GLN A 89 4.61 -2.33 -5.76
N TRP A 90 4.89 -3.05 -6.84
CA TRP A 90 4.79 -2.58 -8.22
C TRP A 90 3.65 -3.35 -8.90
N ALA A 91 2.55 -2.66 -9.18
CA ALA A 91 1.33 -3.26 -9.74
C ALA A 91 0.83 -2.48 -10.97
N PRO A 92 1.55 -2.52 -12.10
CA PRO A 92 1.10 -1.87 -13.32
C PRO A 92 0.00 -2.70 -13.98
N THR A 93 -1.14 -2.07 -14.25
CA THR A 93 -2.23 -2.66 -15.08
C THR A 93 -2.38 -1.93 -16.41
N GLY A 94 -1.83 -0.72 -16.54
CA GLY A 94 -1.76 0.06 -17.77
C GLY A 94 -0.39 0.00 -18.47
N PRO A 95 -0.28 0.49 -19.71
CA PRO A 95 0.97 0.58 -20.45
C PRO A 95 2.04 1.41 -19.71
N VAL A 96 3.28 0.91 -19.77
CA VAL A 96 4.49 1.60 -19.27
C VAL A 96 5.47 1.75 -20.44
N SER A 97 5.68 2.99 -20.87
CA SER A 97 6.59 3.35 -21.94
C SER A 97 7.90 3.85 -21.35
N LEU A 98 8.99 3.11 -21.54
CA LEU A 98 10.26 3.46 -20.92
C LEU A 98 11.00 4.58 -21.62
N GLY A 99 11.07 4.60 -22.95
CA GLY A 99 11.77 5.66 -23.69
C GLY A 99 13.21 5.91 -23.21
N GLY A 100 13.91 4.88 -22.72
CA GLY A 100 15.25 4.97 -22.11
C GLY A 100 15.26 5.19 -20.58
N GLY A 101 14.10 5.38 -19.96
CA GLY A 101 13.92 5.48 -18.52
C GLY A 101 13.84 4.11 -17.82
N GLN A 102 13.65 4.15 -16.49
CA GLN A 102 13.71 2.95 -15.67
C GLN A 102 12.86 3.06 -14.38
N VAL A 103 12.37 1.91 -13.92
CA VAL A 103 11.72 1.76 -12.61
C VAL A 103 12.66 0.97 -11.70
N LEU A 104 12.92 1.49 -10.50
CA LEU A 104 13.78 0.83 -9.51
C LEU A 104 13.06 0.61 -8.20
N ARG A 105 13.40 -0.51 -7.58
CA ARG A 105 13.17 -0.76 -6.17
C ARG A 105 14.34 -0.18 -5.39
N ALA A 106 14.10 0.84 -4.58
CA ALA A 106 15.14 1.52 -3.80
C ALA A 106 14.68 1.79 -2.37
N ALA A 107 15.62 1.72 -1.42
CA ALA A 107 15.35 2.15 -0.05
C ALA A 107 15.13 3.66 -0.01
N SER A 108 14.26 4.13 0.87
CA SER A 108 13.98 5.55 1.06
C SER A 108 13.77 5.87 2.52
N PRO A 109 14.14 7.08 2.99
CA PRO A 109 13.89 7.49 4.36
C PRO A 109 12.41 7.33 4.72
N GLY A 110 12.13 6.62 5.81
CA GLY A 110 10.76 6.35 6.25
C GLY A 110 10.00 5.26 5.49
N CYS A 111 10.62 4.61 4.49
CA CYS A 111 10.00 3.55 3.70
C CYS A 111 10.76 2.23 3.78
N LEU A 112 10.06 1.20 4.27
CA LEU A 112 10.61 -0.15 4.32
C LEU A 112 10.68 -0.75 2.92
N LEU A 113 11.86 -1.26 2.58
CA LEU A 113 12.10 -1.91 1.30
C LEU A 113 11.45 -3.30 1.27
N ALA A 114 10.47 -3.50 0.40
CA ALA A 114 9.85 -4.78 0.15
C ALA A 114 10.66 -5.57 -0.90
N GLY A 115 11.65 -6.35 -0.48
CA GLY A 115 12.45 -7.20 -1.36
C GLY A 115 13.78 -6.59 -1.84
N PRO A 116 14.44 -7.19 -2.84
CA PRO A 116 15.80 -6.80 -3.25
C PRO A 116 15.80 -5.47 -4.01
N ALA A 117 16.71 -4.55 -3.65
CA ALA A 117 16.89 -3.31 -4.40
C ALA A 117 17.39 -3.58 -5.83
N GLY A 118 17.02 -2.72 -6.78
CA GLY A 118 17.48 -2.78 -8.16
C GLY A 118 16.36 -2.52 -9.18
N PRO A 119 16.68 -2.63 -10.48
CA PRO A 119 15.70 -2.44 -11.55
C PRO A 119 14.55 -3.45 -11.44
N LEU A 120 13.32 -2.97 -11.64
CA LEU A 120 12.15 -3.84 -11.72
C LEU A 120 12.05 -4.43 -13.14
N PRO A 121 11.77 -5.74 -13.28
CA PRO A 121 11.50 -6.34 -14.58
C PRO A 121 10.13 -5.86 -15.07
N LEU A 122 10.13 -5.14 -16.20
CA LEU A 122 8.92 -4.50 -16.75
C LEU A 122 8.31 -5.26 -17.94
N GLY A 123 8.88 -6.41 -18.28
CA GLY A 123 8.51 -7.25 -19.43
C GLY A 123 8.26 -8.72 -19.10
N GLY A 124 8.06 -9.07 -17.82
CA GLY A 124 7.76 -10.43 -17.39
C GLY A 124 6.88 -10.41 -16.16
N ALA A 125 6.04 -11.45 -16.01
CA ALA A 125 5.14 -11.61 -14.86
C ALA A 125 5.89 -11.26 -13.56
N ALA A 126 5.26 -10.43 -12.72
CA ALA A 126 5.80 -10.05 -11.42
C ALA A 126 6.31 -11.31 -10.72
N ALA A 127 7.59 -11.33 -10.35
CA ALA A 127 8.10 -12.41 -9.52
C ALA A 127 7.17 -12.50 -8.31
N PRO A 128 6.55 -13.67 -8.04
CA PRO A 128 5.60 -13.79 -6.95
C PRO A 128 6.30 -13.34 -5.68
N VAL A 129 5.86 -12.20 -5.14
CA VAL A 129 6.33 -11.74 -3.84
C VAL A 129 5.94 -12.84 -2.88
N PRO A 130 6.90 -13.47 -2.17
CA PRO A 130 6.58 -14.53 -1.25
C PRO A 130 5.66 -13.94 -0.18
N VAL A 131 4.38 -14.29 -0.26
CA VAL A 131 3.46 -14.10 0.86
C VAL A 131 4.10 -14.88 2.00
N PRO A 132 4.37 -14.28 3.17
CA PRO A 132 4.90 -15.03 4.30
C PRO A 132 3.87 -16.12 4.63
N ALA A 133 4.15 -17.34 4.15
CA ALA A 133 3.31 -18.48 4.41
C ALA A 133 3.34 -18.68 5.92
N LEU A 134 2.18 -18.62 6.56
CA LEU A 134 2.06 -19.03 7.96
C LEU A 134 2.63 -20.43 8.04
N SER A 135 3.66 -20.58 8.87
CA SER A 135 4.35 -21.85 9.01
C SER A 135 3.29 -22.93 9.35
N PRO A 136 3.34 -24.15 8.79
CA PRO A 136 2.44 -25.26 9.12
C PRO A 136 2.10 -25.41 10.61
N TRP A 137 3.06 -25.11 11.49
CA TRP A 137 2.95 -25.06 12.95
C TRP A 137 2.02 -23.95 13.44
N ALA A 138 2.05 -22.75 12.83
CA ALA A 138 1.10 -21.68 13.13
C ALA A 138 -0.33 -22.05 12.72
N LEU A 139 -0.52 -22.73 11.59
CA LEU A 139 -1.82 -23.26 11.19
C LEU A 139 -2.30 -24.37 12.14
N ALA A 140 -1.40 -25.25 12.57
CA ALA A 140 -1.69 -26.30 13.55
C ALA A 140 -2.08 -25.72 14.93
N LEU A 141 -1.49 -24.59 15.35
CA LEU A 141 -1.86 -23.91 16.60
C LEU A 141 -3.16 -23.12 16.51
N LEU A 142 -3.53 -22.62 15.33
CA LEU A 142 -4.76 -21.85 15.13
C LEU A 142 -6.02 -22.73 15.10
N THR A 143 -5.91 -23.98 14.61
CA THR A 143 -7.06 -24.90 14.51
C THR A 143 -7.78 -25.17 15.85
N PRO A 144 -7.11 -25.48 16.97
CA PRO A 144 -7.81 -25.68 18.25
C PRO A 144 -8.44 -24.40 18.79
N VAL A 145 -7.82 -23.23 18.54
CA VAL A 145 -8.33 -21.93 18.98
C VAL A 145 -9.63 -21.57 18.24
N VAL A 146 -9.67 -21.78 16.93
CA VAL A 146 -10.88 -21.57 16.12
C VAL A 146 -11.98 -22.55 16.53
N LEU A 147 -11.64 -23.82 16.79
CA LEU A 147 -12.61 -24.81 17.24
C LEU A 147 -13.19 -24.48 18.62
N ALA A 148 -12.34 -23.99 19.54
CA ALA A 148 -12.76 -23.54 20.87
C ALA A 148 -13.69 -22.31 20.78
N LEU A 149 -13.35 -21.33 19.94
CA LEU A 149 -14.19 -20.15 19.71
C LEU A 149 -15.53 -20.49 19.04
N ALA A 150 -15.52 -21.41 18.06
CA ALA A 150 -16.73 -21.89 17.40
C ALA A 150 -17.64 -22.67 18.36
N ARG A 151 -17.08 -23.52 19.23
CA ARG A 151 -17.83 -24.20 20.29
C ARG A 151 -18.36 -23.21 21.32
N ARG A 152 -17.60 -22.18 21.69
CA ARG A 152 -18.02 -21.15 22.65
C ARG A 152 -19.20 -20.34 22.10
N ARG A 153 -19.18 -19.95 20.83
CA ARG A 153 -20.32 -19.29 20.16
C ARG A 153 -21.59 -20.14 20.15
N ARG A 154 -21.47 -21.46 19.95
CA ARG A 154 -22.64 -22.37 19.96
C ARG A 154 -23.17 -22.65 21.37
N ARG A 155 -22.35 -22.45 22.39
CA ARG A 155 -22.69 -22.67 23.81
C ARG A 155 -23.18 -21.41 24.52
N THR A 156 -23.37 -20.30 23.83
CA THR A 156 -24.13 -19.17 24.37
C THR A 156 -25.60 -19.37 23.96
N PRO A 157 -26.42 -20.11 24.74
CA PRO A 157 -27.86 -19.98 24.59
C PRO A 157 -28.22 -18.53 24.88
N ALA A 158 -29.11 -17.97 24.06
CA ALA A 158 -29.79 -16.73 24.37
C ALA A 158 -30.53 -16.92 25.70
N GLN A 159 -29.94 -16.48 26.80
CA GLN A 159 -30.71 -16.15 28.00
C GLN A 159 -31.09 -14.69 27.90
N GLN A 160 -32.27 -14.44 27.37
CA GLN A 160 -33.10 -13.27 27.73
C GLN A 160 -34.57 -13.66 27.57
N PRO A 161 -35.49 -13.06 28.35
CA PRO A 161 -35.36 -12.39 29.64
C PRO A 161 -35.91 -13.22 30.82
#